data_AF-A0A9W9FGR7-F1
#
_entry.id   AF-A0A9W9FGR7-F1
#
_cell.length_a   1.000
_cell.length_b   1.000
_cell.length_c   1.000
_cell.angle_alpha   90.00
_cell.angle_beta   90.00
_cell.angle_gamma   90.00
#
_symmetry.space_group_name_H-M   'P 1'
#
loop_
_entity.id
_entity.type
_entity.pdbx_description
1 polymer ?
#
loop_
_entity_poly.entity_id
_entity_poly.type
_entity_poly.pdbx_seq_one_letter_code
_entity_poly.pdbx_strand_id
1 'polypeptide(L)'
;MSFYVASNQQRSLRACMVCSVVQPVNKFMRDGCPNCENVLQLRGNNDAVQECTSQVFEGLIAVRDPANSWVARWQRLDNYVPGTYATMVTGSLPDYILSSLEDAGIKYVPYAPHYLSQLNMSRSLWFRCADKYNFRRDGSTGEEES
;
A
#
# COMPACT_ATOMS: atom_id res chain seq x y z
N MET A 1 18.90 -2.24 -1.83
CA MET A 1 18.06 -3.32 -1.25
C MET A 1 16.84 -3.48 -2.13
N SER A 2 16.43 -4.69 -2.51
CA SER A 2 15.19 -4.91 -3.31
C SER A 2 13.98 -5.03 -2.39
N PHE A 3 12.87 -4.36 -2.73
CA PHE A 3 11.58 -4.43 -2.02
C PHE A 3 10.52 -5.20 -2.84
N TYR A 4 10.95 -5.99 -3.82
CA TYR A 4 10.06 -6.87 -4.57
C TYR A 4 9.95 -8.24 -3.88
N VAL A 5 8.73 -8.76 -3.86
CA VAL A 5 8.42 -10.07 -3.28
C VAL A 5 8.52 -11.16 -4.33
N ALA A 6 9.22 -12.25 -4.00
CA ALA A 6 9.25 -13.46 -4.82
C ALA A 6 8.01 -14.35 -4.56
N SER A 7 7.57 -15.08 -5.58
CA SER A 7 6.38 -15.95 -5.52
C SER A 7 6.48 -17.07 -4.47
N ASN A 8 7.69 -17.51 -4.11
CA ASN A 8 7.90 -18.59 -3.15
C ASN A 8 7.70 -18.17 -1.67
N GLN A 9 7.54 -16.88 -1.38
CA GLN A 9 7.48 -16.35 0.00
C GLN A 9 6.05 -16.09 0.51
N GLN A 10 5.02 -16.43 -0.27
CA GLN A 10 3.63 -15.97 -0.05
C GLN A 10 3.07 -16.23 1.35
N ARG A 11 3.43 -17.34 2.02
CA ARG A 11 2.91 -17.68 3.36
C ARG A 11 3.41 -16.76 4.49
N SER A 12 4.54 -16.08 4.27
CA SER A 12 5.21 -15.26 5.29
C SER A 12 5.01 -13.76 5.09
N LEU A 13 4.22 -13.39 4.08
CA LEU A 13 4.00 -12.01 3.69
C LEU A 13 3.05 -11.30 4.64
N ARG A 14 3.37 -10.05 4.90
CA ARG A 14 2.54 -9.11 5.62
C ARG A 14 2.53 -7.79 4.87
N ALA A 15 1.43 -7.07 4.95
CA ALA A 15 1.29 -5.73 4.40
C ALA A 15 1.29 -4.69 5.52
N CYS A 16 2.04 -3.61 5.36
CA CYS A 16 2.00 -2.48 6.30
C CYS A 16 0.64 -1.78 6.23
N MET A 17 -0.01 -1.53 7.36
CA MET A 17 -1.33 -0.89 7.38
C MET A 17 -1.27 0.61 7.03
N VAL A 18 -0.09 1.25 7.13
CA VAL A 18 0.11 2.69 6.84
C VAL A 18 0.47 2.98 5.37
N CYS A 19 1.26 2.12 4.72
CA CYS A 19 1.75 2.37 3.35
C CYS A 19 1.52 1.22 2.36
N SER A 20 0.81 0.16 2.77
CA SER A 20 0.50 -1.05 1.99
C SER A 20 1.68 -1.85 1.43
N VAL A 21 2.94 -1.50 1.74
CA VAL A 21 4.10 -2.28 1.29
C VAL A 21 4.03 -3.72 1.82
N VAL A 22 4.30 -4.68 0.96
CA VAL A 22 4.25 -6.11 1.27
C VAL A 22 5.66 -6.65 1.35
N GLN A 23 6.03 -7.22 2.50
CA GLN A 23 7.32 -7.88 2.71
C GLN A 23 7.16 -9.13 3.58
N PRO A 24 8.12 -10.06 3.56
CA PRO A 24 8.19 -11.12 4.55
C PRO A 24 8.34 -10.54 5.96
N VAL A 25 7.69 -11.18 6.95
CA VAL A 25 7.78 -10.77 8.37
C VAL A 25 9.24 -10.59 8.85
N ASN A 26 10.14 -11.48 8.44
CA ASN A 26 11.56 -11.41 8.80
C ASN A 26 12.26 -10.17 8.26
N LYS A 27 11.78 -9.61 7.14
CA LYS A 27 12.34 -8.38 6.57
C LYS A 27 11.89 -7.16 7.34
N PHE A 28 10.62 -7.08 7.74
CA PHE A 28 10.15 -6.02 8.65
C PHE A 28 10.93 -6.04 9.97
N MET A 29 11.15 -7.23 10.54
CA MET A 29 11.94 -7.38 11.77
C MET A 29 13.38 -6.89 11.63
N ARG A 30 14.04 -7.19 10.50
CA ARG A 30 15.46 -6.90 10.32
C ARG A 30 15.72 -5.47 9.85
N ASP A 31 14.95 -5.02 8.87
CA ASP A 31 15.21 -3.79 8.11
C ASP A 31 14.18 -2.69 8.41
N GLY A 32 13.03 -3.04 9.02
CA GLY A 32 11.94 -2.11 9.25
C GLY A 32 11.03 -1.91 8.04
N CYS A 33 10.08 -0.98 8.14
CA CYS A 33 9.25 -0.57 7.00
C CYS A 33 9.97 0.52 6.19
N PRO A 34 10.27 0.34 4.89
CA PRO A 34 11.05 1.32 4.13
C PRO A 34 10.41 2.72 4.02
N ASN A 35 9.09 2.81 4.18
CA ASN A 35 8.36 4.09 4.08
C ASN A 35 7.95 4.67 5.44
N CYS A 36 7.84 3.84 6.47
CA CYS A 36 7.22 4.23 7.74
C CYS A 36 8.11 4.00 8.97
N GLU A 37 9.36 3.56 8.79
CA GLU A 37 10.23 3.19 9.92
C GLU A 37 10.43 4.32 10.92
N ASN A 38 10.54 5.56 10.45
CA ASN A 38 10.76 6.71 11.30
C ASN A 38 9.65 6.93 12.35
N VAL A 39 8.44 6.43 12.07
CA VAL A 39 7.28 6.59 12.96
C VAL A 39 6.87 5.27 13.61
N LEU A 40 6.93 4.15 12.88
CA LEU A 40 6.49 2.85 13.39
C LEU A 40 7.58 2.08 14.15
N GLN A 41 8.86 2.38 13.94
CA GLN A 41 10.00 1.76 14.63
C GLN A 41 9.91 0.22 14.69
N LEU A 42 9.68 -0.41 13.53
CA LEU A 42 9.43 -1.86 13.45
C LEU A 42 10.71 -2.69 13.61
N ARG A 43 11.88 -2.10 13.33
CA ARG A 43 13.15 -2.79 13.35
C ARG A 43 13.48 -3.31 14.74
N GLY A 44 13.66 -4.62 14.85
CA GLY A 44 13.96 -5.30 16.12
C GLY A 44 12.75 -5.47 17.06
N ASN A 45 11.56 -5.01 16.69
CA ASN A 45 10.37 -5.06 17.54
C ASN A 45 9.29 -5.97 16.94
N ASN A 46 9.14 -7.18 17.50
CA ASN A 46 8.18 -8.16 16.97
C ASN A 46 6.73 -7.76 17.19
N ASP A 47 6.44 -7.18 18.35
CA ASP A 47 5.08 -6.80 18.72
C ASP A 47 4.59 -5.67 17.82
N ALA A 48 5.42 -4.65 17.59
CA ALA A 48 5.11 -3.57 16.65
C ALA A 48 4.90 -4.10 15.21
N VAL A 49 5.68 -5.09 14.77
CA VAL A 49 5.46 -5.74 13.46
C VAL A 49 4.10 -6.44 13.41
N GLN A 50 3.72 -7.17 14.46
CA GLN A 50 2.42 -7.85 14.49
C GLN A 50 1.25 -6.86 14.50
N GLU A 51 1.39 -5.75 15.24
CA GLU A 51 0.33 -4.76 15.43
C GLU A 51 0.21 -3.76 14.28
N CYS A 52 1.30 -3.44 13.57
CA CYS A 52 1.29 -2.44 12.49
C CYS A 52 1.20 -3.05 11.08
N THR A 53 1.26 -4.37 10.96
CA THR A 53 1.17 -5.08 9.68
C THR A 53 0.14 -6.20 9.73
N SER A 54 -0.47 -6.52 8.60
CA SER A 54 -1.50 -7.56 8.50
C SER A 54 -1.11 -8.67 7.53
N GLN A 55 -1.46 -9.91 7.87
CA GLN A 55 -1.41 -11.05 6.93
C GLN A 55 -2.62 -11.09 5.98
N VAL A 56 -3.68 -10.33 6.30
CA VAL A 56 -4.91 -10.29 5.52
C VAL A 56 -4.85 -9.08 4.60
N PHE A 57 -4.43 -9.31 3.37
CA PHE A 57 -4.36 -8.31 2.32
C PHE A 57 -4.76 -8.91 0.98
N GLU A 58 -5.22 -8.06 0.07
CA GLU A 58 -5.69 -8.46 -1.25
C GLU A 58 -5.01 -7.65 -2.36
N GLY A 59 -4.79 -8.33 -3.49
CA GLY A 59 -4.12 -7.79 -4.67
C GLY A 59 -2.64 -7.49 -4.43
N LEU A 60 -1.80 -7.75 -5.41
CA LEU A 60 -0.38 -7.39 -5.38
C LEU A 60 -0.06 -6.51 -6.58
N ILE A 61 0.60 -5.39 -6.33
CA ILE A 61 1.10 -4.47 -7.35
C ILE A 61 2.61 -4.37 -7.20
N ALA A 62 3.34 -4.59 -8.28
CA ALA A 62 4.76 -4.27 -8.35
C ALA A 62 4.92 -2.87 -8.96
N VAL A 63 5.39 -1.91 -8.14
CA VAL A 63 5.64 -0.54 -8.58
C VAL A 63 7.13 -0.37 -8.84
N ARG A 64 7.50 0.01 -10.07
CA ARG A 64 8.89 0.34 -10.45
C ARG A 64 9.18 1.82 -10.39
N ASP A 65 8.28 2.63 -10.93
CA ASP A 65 8.41 4.09 -10.97
C ASP A 65 7.14 4.72 -10.37
N PRO A 66 7.14 5.01 -9.06
CA PRO A 66 5.98 5.55 -8.36
C PRO A 66 5.58 6.94 -8.84
N ALA A 67 6.53 7.78 -9.25
CA ALA A 67 6.28 9.17 -9.65
C ALA A 67 5.51 9.24 -10.99
N ASN A 68 5.84 8.35 -11.92
CA ASN A 68 5.26 8.34 -13.26
C ASN A 68 4.14 7.31 -13.45
N SER A 69 3.90 6.41 -12.49
CA SER A 69 2.85 5.40 -12.60
C SER A 69 1.48 5.94 -12.19
N TRP A 70 0.52 5.88 -13.12
CA TRP A 70 -0.89 6.16 -12.82
C TRP A 70 -1.43 5.25 -11.71
N VAL A 71 -1.08 3.94 -11.73
CA VAL A 71 -1.51 2.98 -10.70
C VAL A 71 -0.97 3.37 -9.32
N ALA A 72 0.30 3.80 -9.25
CA ALA A 72 0.90 4.25 -8.00
C ALA A 72 0.19 5.50 -7.47
N ARG A 73 -0.08 6.50 -8.33
CA ARG A 73 -0.81 7.71 -7.95
C ARG A 73 -2.23 7.40 -7.46
N TRP A 74 -2.95 6.52 -8.17
CA TRP A 74 -4.28 6.08 -7.77
C TRP A 74 -4.28 5.41 -6.38
N GLN A 75 -3.22 4.63 -6.09
CA GLN A 75 -3.04 3.97 -4.80
C GLN A 75 -2.36 4.84 -3.73
N ARG A 76 -2.05 6.12 -4.01
CA ARG A 76 -1.33 7.05 -3.11
C ARG A 76 0.07 6.57 -2.74
N LEU A 77 0.76 5.97 -3.70
CA LEU A 77 2.11 5.42 -3.55
C LEU A 77 3.19 6.29 -4.22
N ASP A 78 2.82 7.47 -4.73
CA ASP A 78 3.65 8.35 -5.56
C ASP A 78 4.96 8.80 -4.88
N ASN A 79 4.97 8.89 -3.55
CA ASN A 79 6.16 9.29 -2.77
C ASN A 79 6.84 8.12 -2.04
N TYR A 80 6.50 6.88 -2.36
CA TYR A 80 7.08 5.70 -1.72
C TYR A 80 8.18 5.05 -2.56
N VAL A 81 8.93 4.14 -1.94
CA VAL A 81 10.01 3.42 -2.62
C VAL A 81 9.46 2.44 -3.68
N PRO A 82 10.19 2.13 -4.75
CA PRO A 82 9.83 1.05 -5.66
C PRO A 82 9.78 -0.30 -4.92
N GLY A 83 8.72 -1.08 -5.13
CA GLY A 83 8.52 -2.35 -4.43
C GLY A 83 7.18 -3.03 -4.70
N THR A 84 6.86 -4.04 -3.91
CA THR A 84 5.57 -4.74 -3.95
C THR A 84 4.61 -4.16 -2.91
N TYR A 85 3.40 -3.81 -3.33
CA TYR A 85 2.35 -3.19 -2.54
C TYR A 85 1.04 -3.97 -2.63
N ALA A 86 0.21 -3.90 -1.59
CA ALA A 86 -1.12 -4.47 -1.60
C ALA A 86 -2.15 -3.45 -2.10
N THR A 87 -3.21 -3.93 -2.78
CA THR A 87 -4.33 -3.06 -3.16
C THR A 87 -5.24 -2.73 -1.99
N MET A 88 -5.38 -3.66 -1.06
CA MET A 88 -6.21 -3.56 0.13
C MET A 88 -5.51 -4.27 1.29
N VAL A 89 -5.57 -3.68 2.48
CA VAL A 89 -4.99 -4.24 3.71
C VAL A 89 -6.04 -4.19 4.80
N THR A 90 -6.41 -5.35 5.34
CA THR A 90 -7.41 -5.48 6.40
C THR A 90 -6.74 -5.43 7.77
N GLY A 91 -7.22 -4.54 8.64
CA GLY A 91 -6.78 -4.42 10.02
C GLY A 91 -6.99 -3.01 10.57
N SER A 92 -6.84 -2.87 11.88
CA SER A 92 -6.94 -1.60 12.60
C SER A 92 -5.65 -1.36 13.36
N LEU A 93 -5.08 -0.16 13.22
CA LEU A 93 -3.95 0.26 14.05
C LEU A 93 -4.45 0.61 15.46
N PRO A 94 -3.69 0.27 16.52
CA PRO A 94 -3.98 0.73 17.86
C PRO A 94 -3.94 2.26 17.99
N ASP A 95 -4.75 2.82 18.90
CA ASP A 95 -4.88 4.27 19.09
C ASP A 95 -3.55 4.96 19.38
N TYR A 96 -2.66 4.32 20.14
CA TYR A 96 -1.36 4.90 20.48
C TYR A 96 -0.45 5.07 19.25
N ILE A 97 -0.54 4.18 18.25
CA ILE A 97 0.16 4.31 16.97
C ILE A 97 -0.49 5.42 16.14
N LEU A 98 -1.82 5.55 16.18
CA LEU A 98 -2.52 6.64 15.50
C LEU A 98 -2.10 8.01 16.06
N SER A 99 -2.03 8.16 17.39
CA SER A 99 -1.51 9.38 18.02
C SER A 99 -0.07 9.67 17.61
N SER A 100 0.79 8.65 17.56
CA SER A 100 2.19 8.80 17.12
C SER A 100 2.30 9.25 15.66
N LEU A 101 1.40 8.79 14.78
CA LEU A 101 1.32 9.23 13.39
C LEU A 101 0.84 10.69 13.30
N GLU A 102 -0.16 11.08 14.09
CA GLU A 102 -0.67 12.44 14.15
C GLU A 102 0.40 13.43 14.65
N ASP A 103 1.16 13.06 15.68
CA ASP A 103 2.28 13.85 16.21
C ASP A 103 3.40 14.04 15.17
N ALA A 104 3.60 13.04 14.30
CA ALA A 104 4.51 13.12 13.16
C ALA A 104 3.93 13.91 11.97
N GLY A 105 2.69 14.43 12.07
CA GLY A 105 2.00 15.15 11.01
C GLY A 105 1.46 14.26 9.89
N ILE A 106 1.38 12.94 10.11
CA ILE A 106 0.92 11.97 9.13
C ILE A 106 -0.56 11.67 9.36
N LYS A 107 -1.41 12.11 8.42
CA LYS A 107 -2.83 11.74 8.42
C LYS A 107 -3.01 10.28 8.02
N TYR A 108 -3.42 9.43 8.95
CA TYR A 108 -3.73 8.04 8.65
C TYR A 108 -5.01 7.91 7.80
N VAL A 109 -4.91 7.19 6.68
CA VAL A 109 -6.08 6.82 5.86
C VAL A 109 -5.99 5.32 5.53
N PRO A 110 -6.94 4.50 6.02
CA PRO A 110 -6.91 3.06 5.79
C PRO A 110 -6.89 2.66 4.30
N TYR A 111 -6.24 1.54 3.99
CA TYR A 111 -6.32 0.87 2.68
C TYR A 111 -7.45 -0.16 2.61
N ALA A 112 -8.04 -0.51 3.76
CA ALA A 112 -9.31 -1.21 3.78
C ALA A 112 -10.45 -0.22 3.48
N PRO A 113 -11.33 -0.50 2.52
CA PRO A 113 -12.63 0.11 2.50
C PRO A 113 -13.39 -0.39 3.73
N HIS A 114 -13.50 0.44 4.77
CA HIS A 114 -14.44 0.22 5.89
C HIS A 114 -15.93 0.21 5.43
N TYR A 115 -16.19 0.31 4.12
CA TYR A 115 -17.47 0.67 3.50
C TYR A 115 -17.80 -0.17 2.25
N LEU A 116 -17.87 -1.50 2.40
CA LEU A 116 -18.75 -2.31 1.52
C LEU A 116 -20.03 -2.79 2.22
N SER A 117 -20.25 -2.44 3.49
CA SER A 117 -21.51 -2.76 4.20
C SER A 117 -22.53 -1.62 4.24
N GLN A 118 -22.13 -0.35 4.03
CA GLN A 118 -23.05 0.80 4.22
C GLN A 118 -23.27 1.68 2.99
N LEU A 119 -22.52 1.51 1.92
CA LEU A 119 -22.87 2.12 0.64
C LEU A 119 -23.35 1.02 -0.27
N ASN A 120 -24.63 1.07 -0.62
CA ASN A 120 -25.20 0.38 -1.77
C ASN A 120 -24.60 0.96 -3.05
N MET A 121 -23.27 0.86 -3.17
CA MET A 121 -22.47 1.48 -4.20
C MET A 121 -22.41 0.48 -5.34
N SER A 122 -23.45 0.51 -6.18
CA SER A 122 -23.44 -0.22 -7.45
C SER A 122 -22.13 0.06 -8.19
N ARG A 123 -21.64 -0.92 -8.97
CA ARG A 123 -20.42 -0.83 -9.80
C ARG A 123 -20.29 0.51 -10.54
N SER A 124 -21.41 1.17 -10.87
CA SER A 124 -21.47 2.50 -11.50
C SER A 124 -20.86 3.65 -10.70
N LEU A 125 -20.89 3.63 -9.37
CA LEU A 125 -20.29 4.67 -8.53
C LEU A 125 -18.77 4.51 -8.38
N TRP A 126 -18.27 3.27 -8.55
CA TRP A 126 -16.82 3.00 -8.68
C TRP A 126 -16.26 3.65 -9.96
N PHE A 127 -16.99 3.54 -11.08
CA PHE A 127 -16.64 4.22 -12.34
C PHE A 127 -16.74 5.76 -12.25
N ARG A 128 -17.76 6.31 -11.58
CA ARG A 128 -17.87 7.77 -11.40
C ARG A 128 -16.73 8.36 -10.54
N CYS A 129 -16.14 7.56 -9.65
CA CYS A 129 -14.95 7.97 -8.91
C CYS A 129 -13.69 7.93 -9.81
N ALA A 130 -13.56 6.92 -10.68
CA ALA A 130 -12.49 6.84 -11.67
C ALA A 130 -12.56 7.99 -12.72
N ASP A 131 -13.76 8.39 -13.15
CA ASP A 131 -13.96 9.51 -14.07
C ASP A 131 -13.57 10.86 -13.46
N LYS A 132 -13.76 11.06 -12.14
CA LYS A 132 -13.38 12.29 -11.44
C LYS A 132 -11.86 12.55 -11.42
N TYR A 133 -11.05 11.52 -11.66
CA TYR A 133 -9.58 11.60 -11.69
C TYR A 133 -8.97 11.44 -13.09
N ASN A 134 -9.75 11.71 -14.14
CA ASN A 134 -9.28 11.85 -15.52
C ASN A 134 -8.54 10.60 -16.03
N PHE A 135 -9.29 9.51 -16.16
CA PHE A 135 -8.88 8.28 -16.83
C PHE A 135 -8.61 8.53 -18.33
N ARG A 136 -7.46 9.12 -18.67
CA ARG A 136 -6.94 9.08 -20.04
C ARG A 136 -6.38 7.68 -20.28
N ARG A 137 -6.97 6.93 -21.21
CA ARG A 137 -6.26 5.84 -21.88
C ARG A 137 -5.05 6.47 -22.55
N ASP A 138 -3.85 6.24 -22.03
CA ASP A 138 -2.65 6.42 -22.86
C ASP A 138 -2.73 5.36 -23.96
N GLY A 139 -3.25 5.79 -25.11
CA GLY A 139 -3.07 5.09 -26.37
C GLY A 139 -1.62 5.27 -26.78
N SER A 140 -0.76 4.33 -26.39
CA SER A 140 0.49 4.08 -27.09
C SER A 140 0.14 3.63 -28.51
N THR A 141 0.01 4.59 -29.42
CA THR A 141 0.14 4.33 -30.84
C THR A 141 1.61 3.98 -31.06
N GLY A 142 1.85 2.73 -31.48
CA GLY A 142 3.13 2.36 -32.05
C GLY A 142 3.30 3.16 -33.33
N GLU A 143 4.38 3.93 -33.41
CA GLU A 143 4.92 4.42 -34.67
C GLU A 143 5.48 3.20 -35.44
N GLU A 144 4.68 2.65 -36.34
CA GLU A 144 5.17 1.98 -37.55
C GLU A 144 5.22 3.05 -38.65
N GLU A 145 6.42 3.52 -39.00
CA GLU A 145 6.72 4.02 -40.36
C GLU A 145 8.25 4.12 -40.56
N SER A 146 8.84 3.10 -41.18
CA SER A 146 9.80 3.23 -42.29
C SER A 146 9.78 1.96 -43.13
#